data_AF-A0A1S3JYT2-F1
#
_entry.id   AF-A0A1S3JYT2-F1
#
_cell.length_a   1.000
_cell.length_b   1.000
_cell.length_c   1.000
_cell.angle_alpha   90.00
_cell.angle_beta   90.00
_cell.angle_gamma   90.00
#
_symmetry.space_group_name_H-M   'P 1'
#
loop_
_entity.id
_entity.type
_entity.pdbx_description
1 polymer ?
#
loop_
_entity_poly.entity_id
_entity_poly.type
_entity_poly.pdbx_seq_one_letter_code
_entity_poly.pdbx_strand_id
1 'polypeptide(L)'
;MLVLPLFLMQVYMASLQGVQAAITCTRAIDLVFVLDVTTPLTPIEFLREKQFIKNIINNFAVDSNYGVKVGLVLSGGSYDSKAVFYLDTFEDRENMMLAIDFAVHQDKGRITWSHVALRQARKDLFTVDRGSRLGENPLVVIFITGNTPAWPLGATLEGSFLEQSGITTYAIGIGKKCFPRTLPHPLANS
;
A
#
# COMPACT_ATOMS: atom_id res chain seq x y z
N MET A 1 -35.90 23.25 15.41
CA MET A 1 -34.50 23.73 15.48
C MET A 1 -33.59 22.53 15.36
N LEU A 2 -32.97 22.33 14.20
CA LEU A 2 -32.03 21.23 13.93
C LEU A 2 -30.70 21.54 14.64
N VAL A 3 -30.43 20.82 15.72
CA VAL A 3 -29.10 20.80 16.34
C VAL A 3 -28.21 19.99 15.40
N LEU A 4 -27.43 20.65 14.55
CA LEU A 4 -26.36 19.96 13.84
C LEU A 4 -25.45 19.31 14.89
N PRO A 5 -25.10 18.02 14.74
CA PRO A 5 -24.24 17.34 15.70
C PRO A 5 -22.92 18.10 15.79
N LEU A 6 -22.50 18.43 17.03
CA LEU A 6 -21.23 19.11 17.38
C LEU A 6 -20.02 18.59 16.60
N PHE A 7 -20.06 17.34 16.18
CA PHE A 7 -19.07 16.69 15.34
C PHE A 7 -18.87 17.37 13.97
N LEU A 8 -19.94 17.80 13.30
CA LEU A 8 -19.85 18.50 12.01
C LEU A 8 -19.26 19.91 12.16
N MET A 9 -19.52 20.58 13.28
CA MET A 9 -18.86 21.86 13.58
C MET A 9 -17.37 21.67 13.89
N GLN A 10 -16.98 20.60 14.58
CA GLN A 10 -15.55 20.31 14.82
C GLN A 10 -14.81 20.03 13.51
N VAL A 11 -15.39 19.27 12.59
CA VAL A 11 -14.81 19.01 11.27
C VAL A 11 -14.70 20.31 10.46
N TYR A 12 -15.73 21.16 10.48
CA TYR A 12 -15.73 22.44 9.77
C TYR A 12 -14.69 23.41 10.34
N MET A 13 -14.56 23.51 11.67
CA MET A 13 -13.57 24.39 12.31
C MET A 13 -12.13 23.89 12.10
N ALA A 14 -11.89 22.58 12.09
CA ALA A 14 -10.59 22.01 11.74
C ALA A 14 -10.18 22.37 10.30
N SER A 15 -11.14 22.43 9.36
CA SER A 15 -10.88 22.85 7.98
C SER A 15 -10.55 24.34 7.83
N LEU A 16 -11.14 25.21 8.66
CA LEU A 16 -10.92 26.66 8.61
C LEU A 16 -9.59 27.10 9.26
N GLN A 17 -9.04 26.31 10.18
CA GLN A 17 -7.79 26.64 10.87
C GLN A 17 -6.53 26.20 10.12
N GLY A 18 -6.65 25.55 8.95
CA GLY A 18 -5.49 24.99 8.25
C GLY A 18 -4.73 23.95 9.07
N VAL A 19 -5.37 23.40 10.11
CA VAL A 19 -4.83 22.32 10.91
C VAL A 19 -4.97 21.08 10.04
N GLN A 20 -3.92 20.82 9.24
CA GLN A 20 -3.59 19.45 8.88
C GLN A 20 -3.46 18.74 10.22
N ALA A 21 -4.52 18.05 10.66
CA ALA A 21 -4.38 17.10 11.73
C ALA A 21 -3.37 16.09 11.18
N ALA A 22 -2.09 16.29 11.50
CA ALA A 22 -1.11 15.26 11.36
C ALA A 22 -1.74 14.08 12.08
N ILE A 23 -2.05 13.02 11.35
CA ILE A 23 -2.38 11.75 11.98
C ILE A 23 -1.07 11.38 12.66
N THR A 24 -0.89 11.82 13.91
CA THR A 24 0.21 11.40 14.75
C THR A 24 -0.13 9.98 15.12
N CYS A 25 0.20 9.05 14.22
CA CYS A 25 0.22 7.65 14.55
C CYS A 25 1.28 7.53 15.64
N THR A 26 0.85 7.45 16.90
CA THR A 26 1.73 7.30 18.06
C THR A 26 2.43 5.94 18.08
N ARG A 27 2.09 5.08 17.12
CA ARG A 27 2.67 3.76 16.91
C ARG A 27 3.41 3.76 15.58
N ALA A 28 4.68 3.41 15.64
CA ALA A 28 5.49 3.06 14.48
C ALA A 28 4.80 1.97 13.65
N ILE A 29 4.83 2.07 12.32
CA ILE A 29 4.21 1.12 11.39
C ILE A 29 5.21 0.79 10.28
N ASP A 30 5.24 -0.47 9.84
CA ASP A 30 5.92 -0.83 8.60
C ASP A 30 4.87 -1.01 7.50
N LEU A 31 4.96 -0.19 6.46
CA LEU A 31 3.98 -0.11 5.38
C LEU A 31 4.63 -0.53 4.07
N VAL A 32 4.10 -1.56 3.43
CA VAL A 32 4.55 -2.02 2.11
C VAL A 32 3.46 -1.79 1.08
N PHE A 33 3.79 -1.05 0.03
CA PHE A 33 2.98 -0.94 -1.16
C PHE A 33 3.37 -2.02 -2.17
N VAL A 34 2.38 -2.78 -2.62
CA VAL A 34 2.53 -3.71 -3.76
C VAL A 34 1.70 -3.14 -4.89
N LEU A 35 2.37 -2.64 -5.93
CA LEU A 35 1.72 -2.02 -7.08
C LEU A 35 1.74 -2.98 -8.26
N ASP A 36 0.56 -3.46 -8.66
CA ASP A 36 0.39 -4.26 -9.87
C ASP A 36 0.56 -3.39 -11.12
N VAL A 37 1.59 -3.66 -11.91
CA VAL A 37 1.91 -2.94 -13.13
C VAL A 37 1.56 -3.71 -14.41
N THR A 38 0.75 -4.77 -14.28
CA THR A 38 0.31 -5.59 -15.42
C THR A 38 -0.67 -4.85 -16.33
N THR A 39 -0.55 -5.12 -17.63
CA THR A 39 -1.40 -4.50 -18.67
C THR A 39 -2.86 -4.98 -18.55
N PRO A 40 -3.86 -4.12 -18.80
CA PRO A 40 -3.82 -2.91 -19.64
C PRO A 40 -3.49 -1.58 -18.93
N LEU A 41 -2.78 -1.59 -17.80
CA LEU A 41 -2.31 -0.35 -17.16
C LEU A 41 -1.62 0.59 -18.16
N THR A 42 -2.16 1.80 -18.30
CA THR A 42 -1.57 2.84 -19.16
C THR A 42 -0.56 3.68 -18.38
N PRO A 43 0.38 4.38 -19.06
CA PRO A 43 1.31 5.29 -18.39
C PRO A 43 0.60 6.39 -17.56
N ILE A 44 -0.56 6.87 -18.02
CA ILE A 44 -1.36 7.87 -17.28
C ILE A 44 -1.97 7.26 -16.01
N GLU A 45 -2.45 6.02 -16.07
CA GLU A 45 -2.96 5.32 -14.89
C GLU A 45 -1.83 5.02 -13.91
N PHE A 46 -0.67 4.58 -14.38
CA PHE A 46 0.50 4.38 -13.53
C PHE A 46 0.93 5.67 -12.81
N LEU A 47 0.90 6.83 -13.49
CA LEU A 47 1.14 8.13 -12.85
C LEU A 47 0.11 8.42 -11.75
N ARG A 48 -1.16 8.07 -11.95
CA ARG A 48 -2.21 8.23 -10.93
C ARG A 48 -1.99 7.32 -9.72
N GLU A 49 -1.58 6.07 -9.95
CA GLU A 49 -1.26 5.13 -8.88
C GLU A 49 -0.04 5.58 -8.07
N LYS A 50 1.01 6.09 -8.73
CA LYS A 50 2.14 6.73 -8.06
C LYS A 50 1.68 7.91 -7.21
N GLN A 51 0.85 8.80 -7.75
CA GLN A 51 0.33 9.94 -6.99
C GLN A 51 -0.53 9.50 -5.80
N PHE A 52 -1.32 8.43 -5.96
CA PHE A 52 -2.10 7.85 -4.88
C PHE A 52 -1.21 7.36 -3.72
N ILE A 53 -0.14 6.62 -4.04
CA ILE A 53 0.85 6.17 -3.03
C ILE A 53 1.46 7.38 -2.31
N LYS A 54 1.93 8.39 -3.06
CA LYS A 54 2.51 9.62 -2.47
C LYS A 54 1.53 10.34 -1.55
N ASN A 55 0.26 10.45 -1.96
CA ASN A 55 -0.78 11.08 -1.15
C ASN A 55 -1.03 10.33 0.16
N ILE A 56 -0.97 8.99 0.16
CA ILE A 56 -1.05 8.20 1.40
C ILE A 56 0.15 8.50 2.30
N ILE A 57 1.37 8.42 1.76
CA ILE A 57 2.60 8.63 2.52
C ILE A 57 2.65 10.03 3.15
N ASN A 58 2.09 11.05 2.49
CA ASN A 58 2.01 12.42 3.01
C ASN A 58 1.19 12.55 4.31
N ASN A 59 0.35 11.58 4.66
CA ASN A 59 -0.39 11.58 5.92
C ASN A 59 0.42 11.02 7.09
N PHE A 60 1.63 10.50 6.83
CA PHE A 60 2.47 9.85 7.83
C PHE A 60 3.76 10.62 8.08
N ALA A 61 4.24 10.53 9.32
CA ALA A 61 5.61 10.89 9.66
C ALA A 61 6.53 9.71 9.27
N VAL A 62 7.25 9.84 8.17
CA VAL A 62 8.29 8.87 7.77
C VAL A 62 9.49 9.04 8.67
N ASP A 63 9.85 7.99 9.40
CA ASP A 63 10.97 7.98 10.35
C ASP A 63 11.40 6.54 10.64
N SER A 64 12.71 6.31 10.77
CA SER A 64 13.30 4.97 10.91
C SER A 64 13.06 4.33 12.28
N ASN A 65 12.73 5.11 13.31
CA ASN A 65 12.63 4.63 14.69
C ASN A 65 11.20 4.68 15.22
N TYR A 66 10.56 5.84 15.14
CA TYR A 66 9.29 6.14 15.82
C TYR A 66 8.12 6.34 14.86
N GLY A 67 8.40 6.49 13.57
CA GLY A 67 7.38 6.73 12.54
C GLY A 67 7.15 5.54 11.61
N VAL A 68 6.70 5.88 10.41
CA VAL A 68 6.37 4.92 9.37
C VAL A 68 7.59 4.60 8.52
N LYS A 69 7.90 3.32 8.38
CA LYS A 69 8.81 2.83 7.35
C LYS A 69 8.01 2.41 6.13
N VAL A 70 8.51 2.71 4.93
CA VAL A 70 7.78 2.43 3.69
C VAL A 70 8.62 1.61 2.74
N GLY A 71 8.05 0.52 2.22
CA GLY A 71 8.59 -0.25 1.10
C GLY A 71 7.67 -0.16 -0.12
N LEU A 72 8.24 -0.31 -1.32
CA LEU A 72 7.48 -0.32 -2.56
C LEU A 72 7.97 -1.44 -3.49
N VAL A 73 7.03 -2.24 -3.97
CA VAL A 73 7.25 -3.30 -4.96
C VAL A 73 6.41 -3.03 -6.19
N LEU A 74 7.00 -3.21 -7.37
CA LEU A 74 6.26 -3.32 -8.62
C LEU A 74 6.07 -4.80 -8.96
N SER A 75 4.82 -5.24 -8.99
CA SER A 75 4.44 -6.59 -9.41
C SER A 75 4.06 -6.61 -10.88
N GLY A 76 4.84 -7.33 -11.68
CA GLY A 76 4.58 -7.52 -13.10
C GLY A 76 3.87 -8.84 -13.40
N GLY A 77 3.84 -9.22 -14.68
CA GLY A 77 3.33 -10.51 -15.14
C GLY A 77 4.39 -11.61 -15.22
N SER A 78 5.63 -11.30 -14.86
CA SER A 78 6.65 -12.28 -14.50
C SER A 78 6.53 -12.68 -13.03
N TYR A 79 7.00 -13.87 -12.69
CA TYR A 79 7.16 -14.32 -11.29
C TYR A 79 8.23 -13.54 -10.53
N ASP A 80 9.07 -12.77 -11.23
CA ASP A 80 10.09 -11.90 -10.66
C ASP A 80 9.55 -10.47 -10.52
N SER A 81 8.99 -10.17 -9.36
CA SER A 81 8.69 -8.80 -8.95
C SER A 81 9.93 -8.15 -8.34
N LYS A 82 10.12 -6.85 -8.60
CA LYS A 82 11.30 -6.10 -8.15
C LYS A 82 10.85 -5.06 -7.13
N ALA A 83 11.50 -5.07 -5.96
CA ALA A 83 11.40 -3.95 -5.05
C ALA A 83 11.97 -2.69 -5.74
N VAL A 84 11.24 -1.60 -5.67
CA VAL A 84 11.76 -0.25 -5.97
C VAL A 84 12.66 0.17 -4.81
N PHE A 85 12.18 -0.06 -3.58
CA PHE A 85 12.91 0.17 -2.35
C PHE A 85 12.29 -0.64 -1.19
N TYR A 86 13.08 -0.87 -0.15
CA TYR A 86 12.73 -1.63 1.05
C TYR A 86 12.49 -0.69 2.25
N LEU A 87 12.08 -1.24 3.40
CA LEU A 87 11.71 -0.47 4.59
C LEU A 87 12.90 0.28 5.23
N ASP A 88 14.12 -0.15 4.95
CA ASP A 88 15.38 0.45 5.40
C ASP A 88 16.02 1.40 4.37
N THR A 89 15.43 1.57 3.18
CA THR A 89 16.11 2.28 2.09
C THR A 89 16.09 3.80 2.26
N PHE A 90 15.00 4.36 2.80
CA PHE A 90 14.84 5.80 2.97
C PHE A 90 14.50 6.16 4.40
N GLU A 91 15.26 7.09 4.96
CA GLU A 91 14.95 7.73 6.25
C GLU A 91 14.25 9.08 6.07
N ASP A 92 14.36 9.68 4.89
CA ASP A 92 13.74 10.95 4.54
C ASP A 92 12.63 10.80 3.49
N ARG A 93 11.56 11.56 3.69
CA ARG A 93 10.39 11.53 2.80
C ARG A 93 10.71 12.06 1.41
N GLU A 94 11.60 13.04 1.27
CA GLU A 94 11.85 13.71 -0.01
C GLU A 94 12.46 12.77 -1.05
N ASN A 95 13.53 12.06 -0.68
CA ASN A 95 14.17 11.06 -1.52
C ASN A 95 13.24 9.88 -1.83
N MET A 96 12.41 9.48 -0.86
CA MET A 96 11.37 8.47 -1.10
C MET A 96 10.36 8.93 -2.16
N MET A 97 9.88 10.18 -2.10
CA MET A 97 8.96 10.73 -3.09
C MET A 97 9.59 10.79 -4.49
N LEU A 98 10.87 11.17 -4.58
CA LEU A 98 11.62 11.16 -5.83
C LEU A 98 11.77 9.74 -6.37
N ALA A 99 12.09 8.75 -5.54
CA ALA A 99 12.21 7.35 -5.95
C ALA A 99 10.88 6.80 -6.49
N ILE A 100 9.75 7.19 -5.90
CA ILE A 100 8.42 6.88 -6.45
C ILE A 100 8.26 7.55 -7.82
N ASP A 101 8.58 8.84 -7.95
CA ASP A 101 8.44 9.56 -9.23
C ASP A 101 9.28 8.93 -10.36
N PHE A 102 10.50 8.51 -10.05
CA PHE A 102 11.41 7.84 -10.99
C PHE A 102 11.10 6.37 -11.24
N ALA A 103 10.20 5.75 -10.47
CA ALA A 103 9.76 4.39 -10.76
C ALA A 103 9.16 4.33 -12.17
N VAL A 104 9.68 3.41 -12.99
CA VAL A 104 9.33 3.26 -14.41
C VAL A 104 8.33 2.15 -14.58
N HIS A 105 7.27 2.40 -15.37
CA HIS A 105 6.38 1.36 -15.83
C HIS A 105 7.16 0.46 -16.80
N GLN A 106 7.57 -0.71 -16.32
CA GLN A 106 8.11 -1.74 -17.20
C GLN A 106 6.90 -2.52 -17.72
N ASP A 107 6.72 -2.62 -19.05
CA ASP A 107 5.71 -3.52 -19.61
C ASP A 107 6.06 -4.95 -19.20
N LYS A 108 5.30 -5.49 -18.26
CA LYS A 108 5.59 -6.77 -17.61
C LYS A 108 4.61 -7.85 -18.01
N GLY A 109 3.83 -7.66 -19.07
CA GLY A 109 2.85 -8.65 -19.54
C GLY A 109 1.46 -8.47 -18.95
N ARG A 110 0.58 -9.43 -19.29
CA ARG A 110 -0.88 -9.34 -19.11
C ARG A 110 -1.44 -10.16 -17.96
N ILE A 111 -0.61 -11.02 -17.35
CA ILE A 111 -1.05 -12.00 -16.35
C ILE A 111 -0.79 -11.44 -14.96
N THR A 112 -1.83 -11.28 -14.15
CA THR A 112 -1.71 -10.77 -12.79
C THR A 112 -1.49 -11.89 -11.78
N TRP A 113 -0.25 -12.06 -11.33
CA TRP A 113 0.14 -13.08 -10.34
C TRP A 113 0.08 -12.54 -8.90
N SER A 114 -1.10 -12.11 -8.43
CA SER A 114 -1.25 -11.48 -7.11
C SER A 114 -0.72 -12.33 -5.95
N HIS A 115 -0.86 -13.65 -6.01
CA HIS A 115 -0.32 -14.56 -4.99
C HIS A 115 1.20 -14.50 -4.89
N VAL A 116 1.91 -14.28 -5.99
CA VAL A 116 3.38 -14.13 -6.01
C VAL A 116 3.77 -12.79 -5.38
N ALA A 117 3.06 -11.73 -5.76
CA ALA A 117 3.29 -10.38 -5.27
C ALA A 117 3.10 -10.28 -3.74
N LEU A 118 1.99 -10.85 -3.25
CA LEU A 118 1.67 -10.91 -1.83
C LEU A 118 2.67 -11.79 -1.06
N ARG A 119 3.12 -12.90 -1.66
CA ARG A 119 4.16 -13.75 -1.09
C ARG A 119 5.48 -13.01 -0.97
N GLN A 120 5.85 -12.22 -1.97
CA GLN A 120 7.06 -11.41 -1.93
C GLN A 120 7.00 -10.37 -0.82
N ALA A 121 5.88 -9.66 -0.66
CA ALA A 121 5.72 -8.73 0.46
C ALA A 121 5.98 -9.42 1.80
N ARG A 122 5.36 -10.59 2.01
CA ARG A 122 5.48 -11.38 3.24
C ARG A 122 6.88 -11.94 3.50
N LYS A 123 7.55 -12.46 2.46
CA LYS A 123 8.79 -13.24 2.60
C LYS A 123 10.06 -12.44 2.37
N ASP A 124 10.00 -11.37 1.59
CA ASP A 124 11.18 -10.64 1.16
C ASP A 124 11.22 -9.24 1.77
N LEU A 125 10.07 -8.56 1.90
CA LEU A 125 10.03 -7.17 2.40
C LEU A 125 9.83 -7.07 3.91
N PHE A 126 8.93 -7.88 4.49
CA PHE A 126 8.77 -7.94 5.94
C PHE A 126 9.82 -8.86 6.59
N THR A 127 11.08 -8.51 6.38
CA THR A 127 12.24 -9.16 6.99
C THR A 127 13.06 -8.15 7.76
N VAL A 128 13.69 -8.58 8.85
CA VAL A 128 14.57 -7.73 9.67
C VAL A 128 15.70 -7.16 8.81
N ASP A 129 16.28 -7.98 7.93
CA ASP A 129 17.34 -7.60 7.00
C ASP A 129 16.92 -6.55 5.95
N ARG A 130 15.62 -6.33 5.79
CA ARG A 130 15.05 -5.27 4.92
C ARG A 130 14.41 -4.14 5.71
N GLY A 131 14.72 -4.04 7.00
CA GLY A 131 14.31 -2.95 7.87
C GLY A 131 13.00 -3.15 8.63
N SER A 132 12.35 -4.32 8.49
CA SER A 132 11.10 -4.56 9.20
C SER A 132 11.32 -4.73 10.70
N ARG A 133 10.47 -4.06 11.48
CA ARG A 133 10.30 -4.17 12.93
C ARG A 133 9.28 -5.27 13.25
N LEU A 134 9.47 -6.42 12.61
CA LEU A 134 8.62 -7.62 12.71
C LEU A 134 8.51 -8.05 14.18
N GLY A 135 7.27 -8.21 14.67
CA GLY A 135 6.99 -8.57 16.06
C GLY A 135 6.93 -7.40 17.04
N GLU A 136 7.36 -6.20 16.64
CA GLU A 136 7.33 -4.99 17.48
C GLU A 136 6.19 -4.05 17.06
N ASN A 137 6.02 -3.86 15.75
CA ASN A 137 5.10 -2.89 15.17
C ASN A 137 4.07 -3.52 14.23
N PRO A 138 2.92 -2.85 14.01
CA PRO A 138 1.96 -3.28 12.99
C PRO A 138 2.60 -3.30 11.61
N LEU A 139 2.35 -4.38 10.87
CA LEU A 139 2.81 -4.58 9.51
C LEU A 139 1.62 -4.47 8.57
N VAL A 140 1.73 -3.64 7.54
CA VAL A 140 0.61 -3.35 6.64
C VAL A 140 1.03 -3.50 5.19
N VAL A 141 0.29 -4.28 4.41
CA VAL A 141 0.36 -4.31 2.94
C VAL A 141 -0.80 -3.50 2.38
N ILE A 142 -0.50 -2.60 1.43
CA ILE A 142 -1.49 -2.04 0.53
C ILE A 142 -1.22 -2.58 -0.88
N PHE A 143 -2.07 -3.49 -1.34
CA PHE A 143 -2.03 -4.05 -2.68
C PHE A 143 -2.90 -3.21 -3.63
N ILE A 144 -2.29 -2.58 -4.61
CA ILE A 144 -2.97 -1.74 -5.60
C ILE A 144 -3.01 -2.51 -6.90
N THR A 145 -4.20 -2.74 -7.44
CA THR A 145 -4.37 -3.46 -8.71
C THR A 145 -5.62 -2.99 -9.45
N GLY A 146 -5.52 -2.88 -10.78
CA GLY A 146 -6.67 -2.68 -11.67
C GLY A 146 -7.20 -3.99 -12.28
N ASN A 147 -6.59 -5.12 -11.94
CA ASN A 147 -6.75 -6.39 -12.65
C ASN A 147 -7.24 -7.50 -11.72
N THR A 148 -7.92 -8.48 -12.33
CA THR A 148 -8.29 -9.71 -11.62
C THR A 148 -7.08 -10.65 -11.56
N PRO A 149 -6.78 -11.28 -10.41
CA PRO A 149 -5.73 -12.26 -10.33
C PRO A 149 -5.97 -13.42 -11.29
N ALA A 150 -4.92 -13.88 -11.97
CA ALA A 150 -4.97 -15.06 -12.83
C ALA A 150 -5.30 -16.34 -12.03
N TRP A 151 -4.96 -16.35 -10.73
CA TRP A 151 -5.31 -17.43 -9.80
C TRP A 151 -5.94 -16.87 -8.50
N PRO A 152 -7.27 -16.66 -8.48
CA PRO A 152 -7.96 -16.06 -7.34
C PRO A 152 -7.83 -16.86 -6.03
N LEU A 153 -7.84 -18.20 -6.12
CA LEU A 153 -7.65 -19.06 -4.96
C LEU A 153 -6.24 -18.90 -4.38
N GLY A 154 -5.21 -18.82 -5.22
CA GLY A 154 -3.85 -18.55 -4.77
C GLY A 154 -3.74 -17.20 -4.07
N ALA A 155 -4.37 -16.15 -4.62
CA ALA A 155 -4.37 -14.82 -4.01
C ALA A 155 -5.06 -14.83 -2.63
N THR A 156 -6.16 -15.58 -2.51
CA THR A 156 -6.88 -15.80 -1.25
C THR A 156 -6.01 -16.51 -0.21
N LEU A 157 -5.37 -17.61 -0.61
CA LEU A 157 -4.49 -18.39 0.27
C LEU A 157 -3.32 -17.55 0.77
N GLU A 158 -2.69 -16.76 -0.11
CA GLU A 158 -1.59 -15.90 0.31
C GLU A 158 -2.07 -14.76 1.23
N GLY A 159 -3.28 -14.24 1.02
CA GLY A 159 -3.93 -13.32 1.97
C GLY A 159 -4.07 -13.93 3.37
N SER A 160 -4.48 -15.20 3.47
CA SER A 160 -4.53 -15.90 4.76
C SER A 160 -3.14 -16.11 5.38
N PHE A 161 -2.10 -16.33 4.57
CA PHE A 161 -0.73 -16.43 5.09
C PHE A 161 -0.19 -15.10 5.60
N LEU A 162 -0.53 -13.97 4.96
CA LEU A 162 -0.22 -12.63 5.46
C LEU A 162 -0.88 -12.39 6.82
N GLU A 163 -2.18 -12.67 6.93
CA GLU A 163 -2.94 -12.53 8.19
C GLU A 163 -2.34 -13.39 9.32
N GLN A 164 -2.05 -14.67 9.04
CA GLN A 164 -1.39 -15.57 10.00
C GLN A 164 0.02 -15.10 10.40
N SER A 165 0.68 -14.29 9.57
CA SER A 165 1.99 -13.69 9.86
C SER A 165 1.87 -12.34 10.58
N GLY A 166 0.67 -11.93 11.00
CA GLY A 166 0.42 -10.66 11.67
C GLY A 166 0.47 -9.44 10.75
N ILE A 167 0.30 -9.65 9.43
CA ILE A 167 0.35 -8.59 8.42
C ILE A 167 -1.07 -8.24 7.97
N THR A 168 -1.52 -7.03 8.29
CA THR A 168 -2.80 -6.50 7.82
C THR A 168 -2.68 -6.18 6.35
N THR A 169 -3.65 -6.63 5.54
CA THR A 169 -3.62 -6.40 4.09
C THR A 169 -4.84 -5.58 3.66
N TYR A 170 -4.62 -4.54 2.86
CA TYR A 170 -5.67 -3.81 2.16
C TYR A 170 -5.46 -4.00 0.68
N ALA A 171 -6.56 -4.14 -0.06
CA ALA A 171 -6.50 -4.22 -1.51
C ALA A 171 -7.36 -3.12 -2.12
N ILE A 172 -6.77 -2.39 -3.05
CA ILE A 172 -7.35 -1.18 -3.64
C ILE A 172 -7.43 -1.37 -5.14
N GLY A 173 -8.67 -1.44 -5.62
CA GLY A 173 -9.01 -1.49 -7.04
C GLY A 173 -8.88 -0.10 -7.67
N ILE A 174 -7.90 0.12 -8.55
CA ILE A 174 -7.78 1.38 -9.31
C ILE A 174 -8.05 1.11 -10.80
N GLY A 175 -9.10 1.74 -11.34
CA GLY A 175 -9.46 1.61 -12.76
C GLY A 175 -10.96 1.43 -13.01
N LYS A 176 -11.33 1.25 -14.28
CA LYS A 176 -12.75 1.16 -14.72
C LYS A 176 -13.40 -0.20 -14.49
N LYS A 177 -12.61 -1.24 -14.19
CA LYS A 177 -13.09 -2.60 -13.94
C LYS A 177 -13.05 -2.91 -12.45
N CYS A 178 -13.84 -2.17 -11.67
CA CYS A 178 -14.16 -2.60 -10.32
C CYS A 178 -15.17 -3.75 -10.44
N PHE A 179 -14.72 -5.00 -10.27
CA PHE A 179 -15.63 -6.13 -10.14
C PHE A 179 -16.00 -6.27 -8.66
N PRO A 180 -17.26 -6.01 -8.27
CA PRO A 180 -17.69 -6.26 -6.91
C PRO A 180 -17.68 -7.77 -6.68
N ARG A 181 -16.77 -8.21 -5.81
CA ARG A 181 -16.36 -9.60 -5.47
C ARG A 181 -15.24 -10.17 -6.34
N THR A 182 -14.02 -10.09 -5.82
CA THR A 182 -13.08 -11.23 -5.73
C THR A 182 -11.90 -10.86 -4.82
N LEU A 183 -12.20 -10.41 -3.61
CA LEU A 183 -11.38 -10.76 -2.47
C LEU A 183 -12.34 -11.36 -1.45
N PRO A 184 -12.21 -12.65 -1.11
CA PRO A 184 -13.01 -13.21 -0.03
C PRO A 184 -12.72 -12.45 1.28
N HIS A 185 -13.66 -12.62 2.21
CA HIS A 185 -13.89 -11.86 3.44
C HIS A 185 -12.86 -12.07 4.59
N PRO A 186 -11.55 -11.80 4.40
CA PRO A 186 -10.78 -11.25 5.54
C PRO A 186 -10.40 -9.77 5.40
N LEU A 187 -10.44 -9.18 4.20
CA LEU A 187 -9.90 -7.82 3.97
C LEU A 187 -10.97 -6.70 3.97
N ALA A 188 -12.18 -6.99 4.42
CA ALA A 188 -13.32 -6.07 4.34
C ALA A 188 -13.67 -5.37 5.67
N ASN A 189 -12.96 -5.65 6.77
CA ASN A 189 -13.25 -5.05 8.08
C ASN A 189 -12.01 -4.43 8.71
N SER A 190 -11.82 -3.13 8.46
CA SER A 190 -11.31 -2.14 9.42
C SER A 190 -11.46 -0.74 8.81
#